data_AF-A5P6K0-F1
#
_entry.id   AF-A5P6K0-F1
#
_cell.length_a   1.000
_cell.length_b   1.000
_cell.length_c   1.000
_cell.angle_alpha   90.00
_cell.angle_beta   90.00
_cell.angle_gamma   90.00
#
_symmetry.space_group_name_H-M   'P 1'
#
loop_
_entity.id
_entity.type
_entity.pdbx_description
1 polymer ?
#
loop_
_entity_poly.entity_id
_entity_poly.type
_entity_poly.pdbx_seq_one_letter_code
_entity_poly.pdbx_strand_id
1 'polypeptide(L)'
;MRYDADASSLMVAELVRENAEGLRPVLGREPRPVELYMAHFLGLGGAKKFLGAVDSDPGQPAAKLFPEAARANRSIFYSEGLPRSVGEVMAFMRDKVASAYAQGPNATADQSLEMAYASGSTRNERPLSEIPRSLPSDSRRPSMAETLRATFGNGSAQMSRASQNVSAAYVKLKAFGL
;
A
#
# COMPACT_ATOMS: atom_id res chain seq x y z
N MET A 1 9.18 17.62 -16.89
CA MET A 1 8.96 16.18 -17.13
C MET A 1 9.09 15.41 -15.80
N ARG A 2 8.12 15.56 -14.90
CA ARG A 2 8.09 14.93 -13.56
C ARG A 2 6.73 14.24 -13.28
N TYR A 3 5.93 14.05 -14.32
CA TYR A 3 4.52 13.65 -14.21
C TYR A 3 4.18 12.42 -15.04
N ASP A 4 5.19 11.65 -15.44
CA ASP A 4 4.97 10.37 -16.08
C ASP A 4 5.02 9.28 -15.00
N ALA A 5 3.84 8.75 -14.68
CA ALA A 5 3.67 7.76 -13.62
C ALA A 5 4.34 6.42 -13.98
N ASP A 6 4.40 6.07 -15.26
CA ASP A 6 5.04 4.87 -15.75
C ASP A 6 6.57 4.97 -15.63
N ALA A 7 7.16 6.09 -16.05
CA ALA A 7 8.59 6.33 -15.89
C ALA A 7 9.03 6.33 -14.41
N SER A 8 8.21 6.92 -13.54
CA SER A 8 8.48 6.95 -12.09
C SER A 8 8.39 5.56 -11.46
N SER A 9 7.44 4.73 -11.91
CA SER A 9 7.25 3.37 -11.41
C SER A 9 8.40 2.44 -11.82
N LEU A 10 8.89 2.56 -13.06
CA LEU A 10 10.04 1.79 -13.55
C LEU A 10 11.33 2.12 -12.78
N MET A 11 11.59 3.40 -12.51
CA MET A 11 12.76 3.77 -11.69
C MET A 11 12.68 3.22 -10.27
N VAL A 12 11.49 3.24 -9.65
CA VAL A 12 11.29 2.67 -8.32
C VAL A 12 11.50 1.15 -8.34
N ALA A 13 10.99 0.45 -9.36
CA ALA A 13 11.19 -0.97 -9.52
C ALA A 13 12.68 -1.34 -9.64
N GLU A 14 13.44 -0.57 -10.42
CA GLU A 14 14.89 -0.80 -10.57
C GLU A 14 15.65 -0.53 -9.26
N LEU A 15 15.33 0.55 -8.55
CA LEU A 15 15.93 0.83 -7.25
C LEU A 15 15.65 -0.27 -6.22
N VAL A 16 14.44 -0.83 -6.23
CA VAL A 16 14.09 -1.97 -5.36
C VAL A 16 14.91 -3.20 -5.74
N ARG A 17 15.14 -3.45 -7.03
CA ARG A 17 15.98 -4.54 -7.54
C ARG A 17 17.43 -4.39 -7.11
N GLU A 18 18.02 -3.20 -7.27
CA GLU A 18 19.37 -2.89 -6.81
C GLU A 18 19.52 -3.08 -5.29
N ASN A 19 18.54 -2.63 -4.52
CA ASN A 19 18.53 -2.85 -3.06
C ASN A 19 18.43 -4.34 -2.72
N ALA A 20 17.63 -5.12 -3.45
CA ALA A 20 17.51 -6.55 -3.23
C ALA A 20 18.84 -7.28 -3.48
N GLU A 21 19.48 -7.00 -4.61
CA GLU A 21 20.79 -7.53 -4.97
C GLU A 21 21.86 -7.14 -3.95
N GLY A 22 21.83 -5.88 -3.49
CA GLY A 22 22.74 -5.38 -2.48
C GLY A 22 22.59 -6.06 -1.12
N LEU A 23 21.37 -6.43 -0.71
CA LEU A 23 21.10 -7.03 0.60
C LEU A 23 21.31 -8.55 0.64
N ARG A 24 21.12 -9.27 -0.47
CA ARG A 24 21.29 -10.73 -0.57
C ARG A 24 22.57 -11.29 0.07
N PRO A 25 23.77 -10.70 -0.16
CA PRO A 25 25.01 -11.21 0.43
C PRO A 25 25.05 -11.13 1.95
N VAL A 26 24.38 -10.12 2.54
CA VAL A 26 24.34 -9.92 4.00
C VAL A 26 23.29 -10.82 4.65
N LEU A 27 22.19 -11.10 3.95
CA LEU A 27 21.09 -11.91 4.47
C LEU A 27 21.25 -13.41 4.20
N GLY A 28 22.01 -13.81 3.18
CA GLY A 28 22.10 -15.21 2.74
C GLY A 28 20.79 -15.78 2.17
N ARG A 29 19.78 -14.93 1.97
CA ARG A 29 18.44 -15.27 1.45
C ARG A 29 17.83 -14.08 0.72
N GLU A 30 16.68 -14.31 0.10
CA GLU A 30 15.91 -13.22 -0.51
C GLU A 30 15.47 -12.19 0.56
N PRO A 31 15.66 -10.89 0.30
CA PRO A 31 15.19 -9.83 1.20
C PRO A 31 13.67 -9.79 1.27
N ARG A 32 13.15 -9.67 2.48
CA ARG A 32 11.71 -9.52 2.75
C ARG A 32 11.27 -8.07 2.48
N PRO A 33 9.97 -7.81 2.26
CA PRO A 33 9.47 -6.47 1.98
C PRO A 33 9.89 -5.40 2.99
N VAL A 34 9.93 -5.75 4.30
CA VAL A 34 10.39 -4.84 5.36
C VAL A 34 11.89 -4.51 5.26
N GLU A 35 12.70 -5.44 4.78
CA GLU A 35 14.16 -5.26 4.64
C GLU A 35 14.47 -4.38 3.42
N LEU A 36 13.73 -4.57 2.32
CA LEU A 36 13.76 -3.70 1.15
C LEU A 36 13.29 -2.28 1.50
N TYR A 37 12.22 -2.16 2.29
CA TYR A 37 11.75 -0.87 2.78
C TYR A 37 12.81 -0.17 3.64
N MET A 38 13.51 -0.91 4.49
CA MET A 38 14.60 -0.36 5.29
C MET A 38 15.76 0.14 4.41
N ALA A 39 16.11 -0.59 3.35
CA ALA A 39 17.13 -0.14 2.38
C ALA A 39 16.70 1.11 1.62
N HIS A 40 15.42 1.25 1.30
CA HIS A 40 14.91 2.48 0.71
C HIS A 40 15.01 3.66 1.68
N PHE A 41 14.69 3.44 2.96
CA PHE A 41 14.63 4.50 3.96
C PHE A 41 15.99 4.94 4.53
N LEU A 42 16.88 3.99 4.82
CA LEU A 42 18.22 4.24 5.36
C LEU A 42 19.31 4.31 4.29
N GLY A 43 18.97 4.00 3.04
CA GLY A 43 19.94 3.65 2.00
C GLY A 43 20.50 2.23 2.19
N LEU A 44 21.06 1.67 1.12
CA LEU A 44 21.58 0.30 1.11
C LEU A 44 22.66 0.07 2.20
N GLY A 45 23.62 0.98 2.34
CA GLY A 45 24.68 0.87 3.35
C GLY A 45 24.14 0.93 4.78
N GLY A 46 23.17 1.82 5.03
CA GLY A 46 22.50 1.94 6.32
C GLY A 46 21.71 0.69 6.67
N ALA A 47 20.99 0.10 5.71
CA ALA A 47 20.24 -1.13 5.91
C ALA A 47 21.15 -2.34 6.16
N LYS A 48 22.29 -2.47 5.46
CA LYS A 48 23.28 -3.53 5.76
C LYS A 48 23.77 -3.45 7.20
N LYS A 49 24.14 -2.24 7.64
CA LYS A 49 24.56 -2.00 9.03
C LYS A 49 23.44 -2.30 10.03
N PHE A 50 22.21 -1.89 9.72
CA PHE A 50 21.05 -2.12 10.57
C PHE A 50 20.76 -3.61 10.71
N LEU A 51 20.69 -4.35 9.60
CA LEU A 51 20.39 -5.78 9.60
C LEU A 51 21.50 -6.62 10.25
N GLY A 52 22.77 -6.23 10.06
CA GLY A 52 23.87 -6.83 10.82
C GLY A 52 23.73 -6.57 12.32
N ALA A 53 23.32 -5.38 12.73
CA ALA A 53 23.06 -5.09 14.15
C ALA A 53 21.85 -5.86 14.71
N VAL A 54 20.79 -6.09 13.91
CA VAL A 54 19.68 -6.96 14.32
C VAL A 54 20.16 -8.37 14.63
N ASP A 55 21.08 -8.90 13.82
CA ASP A 55 21.62 -10.26 13.98
C ASP A 55 22.62 -10.35 15.15
N SER A 56 23.51 -9.36 15.28
CA SER A 56 24.59 -9.38 16.28
C SER A 56 24.17 -8.90 17.68
N ASP A 57 23.42 -7.80 17.78
CA ASP A 57 22.96 -7.21 19.05
C ASP A 57 21.62 -6.49 18.86
N PRO A 58 20.49 -7.23 18.88
CA PRO A 58 19.18 -6.63 18.68
C PRO A 58 18.76 -5.68 19.81
N GLY A 59 19.41 -5.76 20.99
CA GLY A 59 19.13 -4.91 22.15
C GLY A 59 19.79 -3.53 22.08
N GLN A 60 20.73 -3.33 21.15
CA GLN A 60 21.41 -2.04 21.01
C GLN A 60 20.43 -0.92 20.64
N PRO A 61 20.53 0.29 21.23
CA PRO A 61 19.68 1.42 20.85
C PRO A 61 19.90 1.84 19.38
N ALA A 62 18.85 1.78 18.56
CA ALA A 62 18.92 2.12 17.13
C ALA A 62 19.31 3.59 16.90
N ALA A 63 18.89 4.48 17.80
CA ALA A 63 19.22 5.90 17.76
C ALA A 63 20.73 6.18 17.93
N LYS A 64 21.50 5.26 18.53
CA LYS A 64 22.97 5.37 18.61
C LYS A 64 23.64 5.05 17.28
N LEU A 65 23.08 4.10 16.52
CA LEU A 65 23.64 3.68 15.23
C LEU A 65 23.30 4.65 14.09
N PHE A 66 22.12 5.28 14.17
CA PHE A 66 21.56 6.14 13.12
C PHE A 66 21.02 7.46 13.71
N PRO A 67 21.90 8.34 14.24
CA PRO A 67 21.47 9.54 14.96
C PRO A 67 20.71 10.53 14.07
N GLU A 68 21.10 10.70 12.81
CA GLU A 68 20.41 11.61 11.88
C GLU A 68 19.00 11.12 11.53
N ALA A 69 18.87 9.84 11.17
CA ALA A 69 17.58 9.21 10.89
C ALA A 69 16.67 9.24 12.14
N ALA A 70 17.23 9.02 13.33
CA ALA A 70 16.50 9.08 14.60
C ALA A 70 16.00 10.49 14.93
N ARG A 71 16.77 11.54 14.62
CA ARG A 71 16.36 12.93 14.79
C ARG A 71 15.22 13.31 13.84
N ALA A 72 15.33 12.89 12.58
CA ALA A 72 14.29 13.14 11.57
C ALA A 72 13.01 12.33 11.82
N ASN A 73 13.12 11.14 12.40
CA ASN A 73 12.02 10.18 12.50
C ASN A 73 11.82 9.67 13.92
N ARG A 74 11.59 10.60 14.86
CA ARG A 74 11.47 10.32 16.29
C ARG A 74 10.46 9.22 16.63
N SER A 75 9.31 9.17 15.96
CA SER A 75 8.25 8.18 16.20
C SER A 75 8.63 6.74 15.86
N ILE A 76 9.66 6.56 15.02
CA ILE A 76 10.18 5.24 14.65
C ILE A 76 11.23 4.81 15.66
N PHE A 77 12.16 5.70 16.01
CA PHE A 77 13.33 5.40 16.83
C PHE A 77 13.12 5.56 18.33
N TYR A 78 12.00 6.12 18.77
CA TYR A 78 11.69 6.33 20.19
C TYR A 78 10.27 5.88 20.52
N SER A 79 10.08 5.41 21.76
CA SER A 79 8.78 5.09 22.37
C SER A 79 8.73 5.73 23.75
N GLU A 80 7.71 6.54 24.04
CA GLU A 80 7.55 7.19 25.35
C GLU A 80 8.79 7.96 25.82
N GLY A 81 9.55 8.54 24.86
CA GLY A 81 10.78 9.28 25.13
C GLY A 81 12.05 8.43 25.26
N LEU A 82 11.92 7.10 25.33
CA LEU A 82 13.05 6.16 25.39
C LEU A 82 13.47 5.70 23.98
N PRO A 83 14.77 5.53 23.71
CA PRO A 83 15.23 5.03 22.41
C PRO A 83 14.86 3.56 22.24
N ARG A 84 14.24 3.21 21.12
CA ARG A 84 14.00 1.83 20.73
C ARG A 84 15.31 1.14 20.35
N SER A 85 15.39 -0.14 20.69
CA SER A 85 16.43 -1.04 20.23
C SER A 85 16.29 -1.33 18.73
N VAL A 86 17.35 -1.85 18.10
CA VAL A 86 17.32 -2.24 16.68
C VAL A 86 16.23 -3.30 16.43
N GLY A 87 16.09 -4.27 17.33
CA GLY A 87 15.05 -5.30 17.27
C GLY A 87 13.64 -4.72 17.33
N GLU A 88 13.38 -3.77 18.24
CA GLU A 88 12.09 -3.10 18.36
C GLU A 88 11.75 -2.24 17.14
N VAL A 89 12.73 -1.54 16.57
CA VAL A 89 12.54 -0.80 15.31
C VAL A 89 12.18 -1.76 14.17
N MET A 90 12.84 -2.91 14.08
CA MET A 90 12.53 -3.92 13.06
C MET A 90 11.09 -4.45 13.22
N ALA A 91 10.70 -4.80 14.45
CA ALA A 91 9.34 -5.27 14.75
C ALA A 91 8.29 -4.21 14.35
N PHE A 92 8.47 -2.98 14.82
CA PHE A 92 7.58 -1.85 14.51
C PHE A 92 7.44 -1.60 13.01
N MET A 93 8.55 -1.67 12.26
CA MET A 93 8.52 -1.50 10.80
C MET A 93 7.82 -2.66 10.11
N ARG A 94 7.98 -3.89 10.60
CA ARG A 94 7.27 -5.07 10.09
C ARG A 94 5.76 -4.90 10.24
N ASP A 95 5.31 -4.47 11.40
CA ASP A 95 3.88 -4.25 11.67
C ASP A 95 3.31 -3.14 10.79
N LYS A 96 4.06 -2.04 10.62
CA LYS A 96 3.66 -0.96 9.70
C LYS A 96 3.55 -1.42 8.25
N VAL A 97 4.55 -2.16 7.78
CA VAL A 97 4.58 -2.67 6.41
C VAL A 97 3.44 -3.66 6.20
N ALA A 98 3.25 -4.63 7.11
CA ALA A 98 2.15 -5.57 7.07
C ALA A 98 0.78 -4.86 7.06
N SER A 99 0.61 -3.86 7.92
CA SER A 99 -0.62 -3.06 7.99
C SER A 99 -0.88 -2.28 6.69
N ALA A 100 0.17 -1.77 6.04
CA ALA A 100 0.05 -1.07 4.76
C ALA A 100 -0.34 -2.03 3.62
N TYR A 101 0.22 -3.24 3.59
CA TYR A 101 -0.21 -4.27 2.64
C TYR A 101 -1.65 -4.73 2.89
N ALA A 102 -2.06 -4.86 4.15
CA ALA A 102 -3.42 -5.19 4.55
C ALA A 102 -4.43 -4.04 4.36
N GLN A 103 -3.98 -2.84 3.99
CA GLN A 103 -4.84 -1.69 3.68
C GLN A 103 -4.74 -1.27 2.20
N GLY A 104 -3.94 -1.97 1.40
CA GLY A 104 -3.85 -1.73 -0.04
C GLY A 104 -5.15 -2.06 -0.77
N PRO A 105 -5.33 -1.60 -2.02
CA PRO A 105 -6.56 -1.80 -2.80
C PRO A 105 -6.96 -3.27 -3.06
N ASN A 106 -6.10 -4.23 -2.70
CA ASN A 106 -6.40 -5.67 -2.75
C ASN A 106 -6.89 -6.26 -1.41
N ALA A 107 -6.86 -5.51 -0.30
CA ALA A 107 -7.29 -6.04 1.00
C ALA A 107 -8.82 -6.10 1.18
N THR A 108 -9.56 -5.30 0.41
CA THR A 108 -11.02 -5.29 0.42
C THR A 108 -11.65 -6.37 -0.46
N ALA A 109 -10.87 -7.02 -1.34
CA ALA A 109 -11.37 -8.04 -2.27
C ALA A 109 -11.47 -9.44 -1.63
N ASP A 110 -10.67 -9.73 -0.60
CA ASP A 110 -10.64 -11.06 0.04
C ASP A 110 -11.61 -11.14 1.25
N GLN A 111 -11.70 -10.07 2.06
CA GLN A 111 -12.58 -10.06 3.24
C GLN A 111 -14.08 -9.93 2.92
N SER A 112 -14.43 -9.48 1.71
CA SER A 112 -15.84 -9.40 1.28
C SER A 112 -16.40 -10.74 0.83
N LEU A 113 -15.54 -11.75 0.57
CA LEU A 113 -15.99 -13.11 0.31
C LEU A 113 -16.31 -13.85 1.61
N GLU A 114 -15.51 -13.67 2.68
CA GLU A 114 -15.66 -14.42 3.95
C GLU A 114 -16.90 -14.08 4.78
N MET A 115 -17.34 -12.82 4.77
CA MET A 115 -18.57 -12.45 5.46
C MET A 115 -19.86 -12.93 4.75
N ALA A 116 -19.76 -13.32 3.47
CA ALA A 116 -20.91 -13.74 2.66
C ALA A 116 -21.26 -15.23 2.81
N TYR A 117 -20.32 -16.10 3.23
CA TYR A 117 -20.60 -17.53 3.44
C TYR A 117 -20.92 -17.93 4.88
N ALA A 118 -20.69 -17.06 5.86
CA ALA A 118 -21.08 -17.34 7.25
C ALA A 118 -22.57 -17.04 7.54
N SER A 119 -23.27 -16.34 6.65
CA SER A 119 -24.62 -15.82 6.87
C SER A 119 -25.65 -16.46 5.92
N GLY A 120 -25.77 -17.79 5.91
CA GLY A 120 -26.62 -18.46 4.93
C GLY A 120 -27.04 -19.88 5.28
N SER A 121 -27.42 -20.15 6.53
CA SER A 121 -28.05 -21.42 6.89
C SER A 121 -29.23 -21.18 7.81
N THR A 122 -30.41 -21.04 7.22
CA THR A 122 -31.70 -21.60 7.69
C THR A 122 -32.83 -21.14 6.78
N ARG A 123 -33.20 -21.94 5.76
CA ARG A 123 -34.63 -22.17 5.45
C ARG A 123 -34.81 -23.42 4.60
N ASN A 124 -35.27 -24.46 5.26
CA ASN A 124 -35.93 -25.64 4.71
C ASN A 124 -37.26 -25.21 4.09
N GLU A 125 -37.51 -25.45 2.78
CA GLU A 125 -38.80 -25.85 2.16
C GLU A 125 -38.53 -26.53 0.79
N ARG A 126 -39.19 -27.67 0.51
CA ARG A 126 -39.11 -28.46 -0.75
C ARG A 126 -40.30 -28.14 -1.70
N PRO A 127 -40.56 -28.87 -2.81
CA PRO A 127 -40.37 -28.41 -4.19
C PRO A 127 -41.68 -28.33 -5.02
N LEU A 128 -41.71 -27.65 -6.16
CA LEU A 128 -42.52 -28.08 -7.32
C LEU A 128 -42.14 -27.31 -8.60
N SER A 129 -41.92 -28.08 -9.67
CA SER A 129 -42.21 -27.81 -11.09
C SER A 129 -42.17 -26.37 -11.61
N GLU A 130 -41.20 -26.09 -12.51
CA GLU A 130 -41.47 -25.60 -13.87
C GLU A 130 -40.15 -25.42 -14.65
N ILE A 131 -40.09 -25.99 -15.86
CA ILE A 131 -39.01 -25.76 -16.83
C ILE A 131 -39.52 -24.70 -17.81
N PRO A 132 -38.80 -23.57 -17.95
CA PRO A 132 -38.70 -22.92 -19.24
C PRO A 132 -37.24 -22.97 -19.73
N ARG A 133 -37.07 -23.52 -20.93
CA ARG A 133 -35.89 -23.28 -21.75
C ARG A 133 -35.81 -21.79 -22.07
N SER A 134 -34.77 -21.13 -21.58
CA SER A 134 -34.23 -19.93 -22.21
C SER A 134 -32.71 -19.97 -22.05
N LEU A 135 -32.02 -20.17 -23.16
CA LEU A 135 -30.58 -19.94 -23.26
C LEU A 135 -30.32 -18.45 -22.96
N PRO A 136 -29.45 -18.09 -22.01
CA PRO A 136 -28.93 -16.74 -21.95
C PRO A 136 -27.89 -16.57 -23.07
N SER A 137 -28.28 -15.86 -24.12
CA SER A 137 -27.33 -15.22 -25.04
C SER A 137 -26.52 -14.15 -24.29
N ASP A 138 -25.22 -14.14 -24.55
CA ASP A 138 -24.29 -13.01 -24.34
C ASP A 138 -24.11 -12.48 -22.91
N SER A 139 -23.34 -13.21 -22.09
CA SER A 139 -22.62 -12.59 -20.97
C SER A 139 -21.44 -11.78 -21.51
N ARG A 140 -21.74 -10.59 -22.03
CA ARG A 140 -20.73 -9.60 -22.40
C ARG A 140 -20.02 -9.19 -21.11
N ARG A 141 -18.82 -9.74 -20.89
CA ARG A 141 -17.97 -9.38 -19.76
C ARG A 141 -17.75 -7.86 -19.79
N PRO A 142 -17.89 -7.15 -18.66
CA PRO A 142 -17.67 -5.71 -18.63
C PRO A 142 -16.24 -5.41 -19.09
N SER A 143 -16.10 -4.44 -19.98
CA SER A 143 -14.76 -4.00 -20.42
C SER A 143 -14.05 -3.30 -19.26
N MET A 144 -12.71 -3.32 -19.26
CA MET A 144 -11.88 -2.67 -18.22
C MET A 144 -12.27 -1.19 -17.99
N ALA A 145 -12.75 -0.51 -19.05
CA ALA A 145 -13.22 0.88 -19.00
C ALA A 145 -14.51 1.05 -18.18
N GLU A 146 -15.38 0.03 -18.16
CA GLU A 146 -16.63 0.05 -17.40
C GLU A 146 -16.35 -0.17 -15.90
N THR A 147 -15.40 -1.06 -15.60
CA THR A 147 -14.89 -1.29 -14.24
C THR A 147 -14.20 -0.04 -13.69
N LEU A 148 -13.42 0.67 -14.51
CA LEU A 148 -12.76 1.92 -14.13
C LEU A 148 -13.80 3.04 -13.89
N ARG A 149 -14.84 3.15 -14.71
CA ARG A 149 -15.92 4.14 -14.51
C ARG A 149 -16.75 3.84 -13.26
N ALA A 150 -17.02 2.59 -12.94
CA ALA A 150 -17.75 2.21 -11.73
C ALA A 150 -16.94 2.48 -10.45
N THR A 151 -15.63 2.23 -10.49
CA THR A 151 -14.72 2.39 -9.34
C THR A 151 -14.38 3.86 -9.08
N PHE A 152 -14.16 4.65 -10.13
CA PHE A 152 -13.70 6.04 -10.00
C PHE A 152 -14.81 7.09 -10.26
N GLY A 153 -15.97 6.70 -10.79
CA GLY A 153 -17.05 7.63 -11.17
C GLY A 153 -18.06 7.96 -10.07
N ASN A 154 -18.12 7.17 -8.99
CA ASN A 154 -19.17 7.33 -7.95
C ASN A 154 -18.83 8.34 -6.84
N GLY A 155 -17.72 9.09 -6.97
CA GLY A 155 -17.39 10.23 -6.08
C GLY A 155 -18.04 11.56 -6.50
N SER A 156 -18.82 11.59 -7.57
CA SER A 156 -19.27 12.82 -8.23
C SER A 156 -20.53 13.48 -7.64
N ALA A 157 -21.29 12.78 -6.78
CA ALA A 157 -22.51 13.34 -6.19
C ALA A 157 -22.24 14.22 -4.94
N GLN A 158 -21.20 13.93 -4.15
CA GLN A 158 -20.85 14.76 -2.99
C GLN A 158 -19.91 15.92 -3.35
N MET A 159 -19.21 15.83 -4.50
CA MET A 159 -18.21 16.84 -4.93
C MET A 159 -18.79 17.94 -5.84
N SER A 160 -20.05 17.83 -6.25
CA SER A 160 -20.68 18.83 -7.14
C SER A 160 -20.86 20.22 -6.47
N ARG A 161 -20.90 20.32 -5.13
CA ARG A 161 -20.93 21.63 -4.45
C ARG A 161 -19.55 22.24 -4.23
N ALA A 162 -18.51 21.41 -4.12
CA ALA A 162 -17.13 21.88 -3.95
C ALA A 162 -16.49 22.25 -5.30
N SER A 163 -16.80 21.52 -6.37
CA SER A 163 -16.29 21.80 -7.73
C SER A 163 -16.90 23.05 -8.36
N GLN A 164 -18.15 23.42 -8.03
CA GLN A 164 -18.77 24.67 -8.50
C GLN A 164 -18.00 25.92 -8.04
N ASN A 165 -17.37 25.86 -6.85
CA ASN A 165 -16.58 26.97 -6.32
C ASN A 165 -15.20 27.10 -7.01
N VAL A 166 -14.66 25.98 -7.51
CA VAL A 166 -13.33 25.93 -8.16
C VAL A 166 -13.44 26.28 -9.66
N SER A 167 -14.52 25.88 -10.33
CA SER A 167 -14.79 26.30 -11.71
C SER A 167 -15.05 27.80 -11.83
N ALA A 168 -15.66 28.43 -10.80
CA ALA A 168 -15.83 29.89 -10.75
C ALA A 168 -14.51 30.66 -10.56
N ALA A 169 -13.53 30.06 -9.89
CA ALA A 169 -12.20 30.65 -9.69
C ALA A 169 -11.34 30.62 -10.97
N TYR A 170 -11.45 29.56 -11.78
CA TYR A 170 -10.65 29.42 -13.00
C TYR A 170 -11.15 30.30 -14.17
N VAL A 171 -12.45 30.56 -14.24
CA VAL A 171 -13.01 31.49 -15.25
C VAL A 171 -12.58 32.93 -15.00
N LYS A 172 -12.33 33.33 -13.74
CA LYS A 172 -11.82 34.67 -13.39
C LYS A 172 -10.35 34.90 -13.75
N LEU A 173 -9.55 33.84 -13.95
CA LEU A 173 -8.16 33.95 -14.38
C LEU A 173 -8.00 34.01 -15.91
N LYS A 174 -8.94 33.40 -16.65
CA LYS A 174 -8.97 33.46 -18.12
C LYS A 174 -9.39 34.83 -18.67
N ALA A 175 -9.94 35.71 -17.83
CA ALA A 175 -10.25 37.10 -18.18
C ALA A 175 -9.02 38.04 -18.14
N PHE A 176 -7.86 37.57 -17.66
CA PHE A 176 -6.61 38.35 -17.60
C PHE A 176 -5.54 37.92 -18.62
N GLY A 177 -5.88 37.05 -19.58
CA GLY A 177 -5.08 36.88 -20.80
C GLY A 177 -3.67 36.32 -20.63
N LEU A 178 -3.49 35.30 -19.77
CA LEU A 178 -2.31 34.41 -19.77
C LEU A 178 -2.78 32.96 -19.89
#